data_AF-A0A9P3PNI1-F1
#
_entry.id   AF-A0A9P3PNI1-F1
#
_cell.length_a   1.000
_cell.length_b   1.000
_cell.length_c   1.000
_cell.angle_alpha   90.00
_cell.angle_beta   90.00
_cell.angle_gamma   90.00
#
_symmetry.space_group_name_H-M   'P 1'
#
loop_
_entity.id
_entity.type
_entity.pdbx_description
1 polymer ?
#
loop_
_entity_poly.entity_id
_entity_poly.type
_entity_poly.pdbx_seq_one_letter_code
_entity_poly.pdbx_strand_id
1 'polypeptide(L)' 'MPAAKRECDFGEVEGVPAGNSFKNFGELYQAGVHGMRRAGIHIEKGGPYSIVLSDGGYDDEDQGETIPRRQFLLPS' A
#
# COMPACT_ATOMS: atom_id res chain seq x y z
N MET A 1 -1.01 23.19 9.14
CA MET A 1 -1.83 22.37 10.05
C MET A 1 -1.28 20.95 10.02
N PRO A 2 -0.87 20.34 11.16
CA PRO A 2 -0.54 18.92 11.16
C PRO A 2 -1.81 18.13 10.81
N ALA A 3 -1.73 17.27 9.80
CA ALA A 3 -2.85 16.38 9.45
C ALA A 3 -3.10 15.46 10.65
N ALA A 4 -4.34 15.45 11.15
CA ALA A 4 -4.75 14.54 12.21
C ALA A 4 -4.37 13.10 11.84
N LYS A 5 -3.79 12.38 12.80
CA LYS A 5 -3.45 10.95 12.64
C LYS A 5 -4.76 10.23 12.35
N ARG A 6 -4.99 9.83 11.09
CA ARG A 6 -6.15 9.00 10.75
C ARG A 6 -5.98 7.64 11.43
N GLU A 7 -7.04 7.16 12.07
CA GLU A 7 -7.09 5.77 12.51
C GLU A 7 -6.91 4.88 11.27
N CYS A 8 -6.00 3.92 11.37
CA CYS A 8 -5.72 3.01 10.27
C CYS A 8 -6.69 1.85 10.37
N ASP A 9 -7.71 1.87 9.53
CA ASP A 9 -8.71 0.80 9.44
C ASP A 9 -8.30 -0.23 8.39
N PHE A 10 -8.64 -1.50 8.66
CA PHE A 10 -8.50 -2.57 7.68
C PHE A 10 -9.71 -2.60 6.75
N GLY A 11 -9.48 -2.81 5.46
CA GLY A 11 -10.53 -3.00 4.46
C GLY A 11 -10.63 -1.85 3.47
N GLU A 12 -11.81 -1.72 2.87
CA GLU A 12 -12.10 -0.72 1.84
C GLU A 12 -12.22 0.68 2.43
N VAL A 13 -11.79 1.69 1.66
CA VAL A 13 -11.97 3.09 2.02
C VAL A 13 -13.30 3.58 1.45
N GLU A 14 -14.16 4.10 2.32
CA GLU A 14 -15.47 4.66 1.92
C GLU A 14 -15.30 5.73 0.82
N GLY A 15 -16.07 5.59 -0.26
CA GLY A 15 -16.01 6.52 -1.40
C GLY A 15 -14.86 6.27 -2.39
N VAL A 16 -14.06 5.21 -2.21
CA VAL A 16 -12.98 4.84 -3.12
C VAL A 16 -13.19 3.41 -3.65
N PRO A 17 -13.96 3.22 -4.74
CA PRO A 17 -14.16 1.90 -5.32
C PRO A 17 -12.88 1.38 -6.02
N ALA A 18 -12.80 0.06 -6.18
CA ALA A 18 -11.77 -0.58 -6.99
C ALA A 18 -11.76 -0.04 -8.43
N GLY A 19 -10.56 0.17 -9.00
CA GLY A 19 -10.38 0.80 -10.31
C GLY A 19 -10.15 2.31 -10.28
N ASN A 20 -10.37 2.98 -9.13
CA ASN A 20 -9.97 4.37 -8.96
C ASN A 20 -8.46 4.54 -9.19
N SER A 21 -8.10 5.56 -9.97
CA SER A 21 -6.71 5.88 -10.30
C SER A 21 -6.24 7.13 -9.56
N PHE A 22 -5.02 7.08 -9.05
CA PHE A 22 -4.35 8.19 -8.37
C PHE A 22 -3.02 8.46 -9.06
N LYS A 23 -2.67 9.73 -9.26
CA LYS A 23 -1.47 10.11 -10.02
C LYS A 23 -0.19 9.94 -9.23
N ASN A 24 -0.26 9.97 -7.90
CA ASN A 24 0.91 9.96 -7.03
C ASN A 24 0.56 9.51 -5.60
N PHE A 25 1.60 9.21 -4.82
CA PHE A 25 1.49 8.85 -3.39
C PHE A 25 0.83 9.93 -2.52
N GLY A 26 0.90 11.21 -2.93
CA GLY A 26 0.22 12.29 -2.22
C GLY A 26 -1.30 12.17 -2.33
N GLU A 27 -1.80 11.84 -3.51
CA GLU A 27 -3.23 11.59 -3.75
C GLU A 27 -3.70 10.32 -3.02
N LEU A 28 -2.91 9.23 -3.04
CA LEU A 28 -3.20 8.01 -2.26
C LEU A 28 -3.29 8.30 -0.75
N TYR A 29 -2.39 9.13 -0.23
CA TYR A 29 -2.38 9.55 1.17
C TYR A 29 -3.61 10.39 1.52
N GLN A 30 -3.98 11.34 0.66
CA GLN A 30 -5.16 12.18 0.88
C GLN A 30 -6.46 11.35 0.82
N ALA A 31 -6.54 10.41 -0.12
CA ALA A 31 -7.67 9.49 -0.26
C ALA A 31 -7.78 8.50 0.91
N GLY A 32 -6.69 8.24 1.64
CA GLY A 32 -6.68 7.30 2.77
C GLY A 32 -6.40 5.85 2.38
N VAL A 33 -6.22 5.57 1.08
CA VAL A 33 -5.90 4.23 0.55
C VAL A 33 -4.52 3.76 1.00
N HIS A 34 -3.55 4.67 1.08
CA HIS A 34 -2.19 4.35 1.53
C HIS A 34 -1.62 5.43 2.45
N GLY A 35 -1.33 5.06 3.70
CA GLY A 35 -0.91 6.00 4.75
C GLY A 35 0.53 6.50 4.64
N MET A 36 1.34 5.92 3.75
CA MET A 36 2.74 6.31 3.54
C MET A 36 2.89 7.12 2.25
N ARG A 37 3.67 8.20 2.28
CA ARG A 37 3.89 9.04 1.08
C ARG A 37 5.08 8.61 0.21
N ARG A 38 5.84 7.59 0.65
CA ARG A 38 7.11 7.18 0.03
C ARG A 38 7.36 5.67 0.12
N ALA A 39 7.03 5.04 1.25
CA ALA A 39 7.20 3.60 1.42
C ALA A 39 6.13 2.84 0.63
N GLY A 40 6.47 1.68 0.07
CA GLY A 40 5.51 0.83 -0.64
C GLY A 40 4.61 0.00 0.28
N ILE A 41 4.90 -0.07 1.58
CA ILE A 41 4.08 -0.81 2.55
C ILE A 41 3.71 0.10 3.72
N HIS A 42 2.42 0.16 4.03
CA HIS A 42 1.89 0.86 5.18
C HIS A 42 1.64 -0.15 6.31
N ILE A 43 2.55 -0.17 7.29
CA ILE A 43 2.50 -1.05 8.47
C ILE A 43 2.50 -0.17 9.73
N GLU A 44 1.58 -0.43 10.65
CA GLU A 44 1.67 0.04 12.04
C GLU A 44 1.54 -1.15 13.02
N LYS A 45 1.37 -0.88 14.33
CA LYS A 45 1.35 -1.91 15.39
C LYS A 45 0.31 -3.02 15.17
N GLY A 46 -0.76 -2.77 14.40
CA GLY A 46 -1.80 -3.73 14.08
C GLY A 46 -1.49 -4.66 12.89
N GLY A 47 -0.43 -4.37 12.11
CA GLY A 47 -0.07 -5.13 10.90
C GLY A 47 -0.01 -4.28 9.63
N PRO A 48 0.16 -4.92 8.46
CA PRO A 48 0.13 -4.24 7.15
C PRO A 48 -1.30 -3.90 6.75
N TYR A 49 -1.58 -2.62 6.52
CA TYR A 49 -2.90 -2.13 6.09
C TYR A 49 -3.02 -2.08 4.56
N SER A 50 -1.97 -1.64 3.88
CA SER A 50 -1.93 -1.59 2.42
C SER A 50 -0.52 -1.69 1.86
N ILE A 51 -0.42 -2.22 0.64
CA ILE A 51 0.81 -2.34 -0.15
C ILE A 51 0.58 -1.69 -1.52
N VAL A 52 1.59 -0.96 -2.00
CA VAL A 52 1.64 -0.44 -3.37
C VAL A 52 2.62 -1.32 -4.14
N LEU A 53 2.13 -1.88 -5.24
CA LEU A 53 2.95 -2.61 -6.19
C LEU A 53 3.49 -1.61 -7.22
N SER A 54 4.80 -1.57 -7.38
CA SER A 54 5.50 -0.70 -8.32
C SER A 54 6.70 -1.47 -8.86
N ASP A 55 7.06 -1.27 -10.12
CA ASP A 55 8.04 -2.11 -10.87
C ASP A 55 9.49 -2.11 -10.35
N GLY A 56 9.75 -1.49 -9.19
CA GLY A 56 11.08 -1.04 -8.80
C GLY A 56 11.85 -1.89 -7.80
N GLY A 57 11.45 -3.13 -7.45
CA GLY A 57 12.18 -3.82 -6.38
C GLY A 57 12.01 -5.32 -6.18
N TYR A 58 11.11 -5.98 -6.91
CA TYR A 58 10.90 -7.42 -6.74
C TYR A 58 10.63 -8.07 -8.09
N ASP A 59 11.25 -9.23 -8.30
CA ASP A 59 11.02 -10.12 -9.45
C ASP A 59 9.72 -10.90 -9.22
N ASP A 60 8.63 -10.15 -9.00
CA ASP A 60 7.31 -10.67 -8.67
C ASP A 60 6.52 -10.80 -9.99
N GLU A 61 6.18 -12.03 -10.37
CA GLU A 61 5.27 -12.29 -11.49
C GLU A 61 3.85 -11.88 -11.08
N ASP A 62 3.35 -10.78 -11.64
CA ASP A 62 1.95 -10.39 -11.46
C ASP A 62 1.04 -11.35 -12.27
N GLN A 63 0.37 -12.28 -11.57
CA GLN A 63 -0.61 -13.19 -12.16
C GLN A 63 -2.06 -12.67 -12.03
N GLY A 64 -2.23 -11.37 -11.77
CA GLY A 64 -3.53 -10.71 -11.57
C GLY A 64 -4.14 -11.01 -10.21
N GLU A 65 -4.59 -12.26 -10.00
CA GLU A 65 -5.23 -12.68 -8.74
C GLU A 65 -4.22 -13.07 -7.65
N THR A 66 -3.00 -13.40 -8.05
CA THR A 66 -1.92 -13.78 -7.15
C THR A 66 -0.65 -13.06 -7.55
N ILE A 67 -0.05 -12.36 -6.59
CA ILE A 67 1.22 -11.66 -6.78
C ILE A 67 2.16 -12.20 -5.72
N PRO A 68 3.01 -13.19 -6.06
CA PRO A 68 3.90 -13.82 -5.12
C PRO A 68 5.06 -12.87 -4.81
N ARG A 69 5.02 -12.23 -3.63
CA ARG A 69 6.12 -11.40 -3.16
C ARG A 69 7.29 -12.29 -2.74
N ARG A 70 8.34 -12.39 -3.58
CA ARG A 70 9.57 -13.12 -3.21
C ARG A 70 10.38 -12.32 -2.20
N GLN A 71 10.22 -12.69 -0.92
CA GLN A 71 11.18 -12.30 0.11
C GLN A 71 12.52 -12.96 -0.24
N PHE A 72 13.58 -12.18 -0.46
CA PHE A 72 14.95 -12.71 -0.49
C PHE A 72 15.14 -13.58 0.76
N LEU A 73 15.28 -14.89 0.57
CA LEU A 73 15.80 -15.77 1.61
C LEU A 73 17.21 -15.28 1.91
N LEU A 74 17.39 -14.62 3.06
CA LEU A 74 18.72 -14.49 3.63
C LEU A 74 19.23 -15.91 3.88
N PRO A 75 20.40 -16.30 3.36
CA PRO A 75 20.98 -17.59 3.69
C PRO A 75 21.23 -17.64 5.20
N SER A 76 20.83 -18.77 5.79
CA SER A 76 20.98 -19.12 7.22
C SER A 76 22.41 -19.01 7.72
#